data_AF-A0A8K1CIS3-F1
#
_entry.id   AF-A0A8K1CIS3-F1
#
_cell.length_a   1.000
_cell.length_b   1.000
_cell.length_c   1.000
_cell.angle_alpha   90.00
_cell.angle_beta   90.00
_cell.angle_gamma   90.00
#
_symmetry.space_group_name_H-M   'P 1'
#
loop_
_entity.id
_entity.type
_entity.pdbx_description
1 polymer ?
#
loop_
_entity_poly.entity_id
_entity_poly.type
_entity_poly.pdbx_seq_one_letter_code
_entity_poly.pdbx_strand_id
1 'polypeptide(L)'
;MIEVISEEQSTTLASALLAVDARQLDGLEQALVGAKDPQSVTVLVAVTAELRATKQPLSPVEVKALIRLVKAVTRIIVRCVRTVMAEGDDVNGFVHLDANLRPLMEFLVVVCVTFRLSDAQNATELLRWTPFVIHASVHFLCERLPAFDAMQCYSLAQEAVQSCQELHHASSLSDLFGMAIDQVVSLSSQDITKEDWVSEASIAKHVLEWIVVQVVFPRLGGEVLGRLLALVFPLVDDLTDATQLVGARMLRHVVKNVTATELRWYSDVLLEVLRVASTSRKADTLDPVLESLVVSLDKVSPPGDYQLYDRFVPRLLNDCSLCSEVALRVLYARHLRAVITRLGAPHSIHLIRYLQPLLKVLIASFEGVNATLIIETLETLRQTVLCAWPRIPSHTDEIFVGVLKAVALCEVLEGGMEQLPSSTDKKQILILCRDIFGLLHDLTRETQAIPTLLEQVIDESQSLKPFCEKLLAELPDRQNVME
;
A
#
# COMPACT_ATOMS: atom_id res chain seq x y z
N MET A 1 63.14 24.55 -37.30
CA MET A 1 63.05 23.19 -36.76
C MET A 1 62.79 23.31 -35.25
N ILE A 2 61.55 23.64 -34.91
CA ILE A 2 61.05 23.71 -33.53
C ILE A 2 59.62 23.18 -33.62
N GLU A 3 59.46 21.87 -33.44
CA GLU A 3 58.16 21.29 -33.09
C GLU A 3 58.16 21.16 -31.57
N VAL A 4 57.47 22.10 -30.93
CA VAL A 4 57.01 21.95 -29.54
C VAL A 4 55.83 20.99 -29.63
N ILE A 5 56.10 19.69 -29.45
CA ILE A 5 55.07 18.72 -29.12
C ILE A 5 54.67 19.04 -27.69
N SER A 6 53.57 19.76 -27.52
CA SER A 6 52.86 19.85 -26.26
C SER A 6 52.37 18.45 -25.91
N GLU A 7 52.99 17.81 -24.93
CA GLU A 7 52.39 16.69 -24.21
C GLU A 7 51.10 17.22 -23.56
N GLU A 8 49.96 16.95 -24.20
CA GLU A 8 48.67 16.97 -23.53
C GLU A 8 48.78 16.05 -22.31
N GLN A 9 48.80 16.65 -21.13
CA GLN A 9 48.72 15.93 -19.87
C GLN A 9 47.39 15.18 -19.85
N SER A 10 47.41 13.90 -20.22
CA SER A 10 46.32 12.97 -19.96
C SER A 10 46.12 12.93 -18.45
N THR A 11 45.12 13.69 -17.98
CA THR A 11 44.68 13.67 -16.59
C THR A 11 44.11 12.30 -16.31
N THR A 12 44.86 11.47 -15.60
CA THR A 12 44.43 10.12 -15.21
C THR A 12 43.11 10.18 -14.41
N LEU A 13 42.24 9.17 -14.55
CA LEU A 13 40.99 9.07 -13.79
C LEU A 13 41.19 9.26 -12.28
N ALA A 14 42.25 8.68 -11.72
CA ALA A 14 42.64 8.88 -10.32
C ALA A 14 42.85 10.36 -9.96
N SER A 15 43.50 11.15 -10.82
CA SER A 15 43.69 12.58 -10.61
C SER A 15 42.37 13.35 -10.67
N ALA A 16 41.47 13.00 -11.59
CA ALA A 16 40.16 13.62 -11.70
C ALA A 16 39.28 13.32 -10.48
N LEU A 17 39.27 12.07 -10.00
CA LEU A 17 38.51 11.68 -8.80
C LEU A 17 39.05 12.32 -7.52
N LEU A 18 40.37 12.50 -7.41
CA LEU A 18 40.99 13.16 -6.26
C LEU A 18 40.86 14.68 -6.30
N ALA A 19 40.68 15.27 -7.49
CA ALA A 19 40.45 16.71 -7.65
C ALA A 19 39.07 17.14 -7.13
N VAL A 20 38.09 16.22 -7.07
CA VAL A 20 36.77 16.51 -6.50
C VAL A 20 36.85 16.54 -4.97
N ASP A 21 36.96 17.73 -4.41
CA ASP A 21 36.95 17.93 -2.96
C ASP A 21 35.54 18.22 -2.40
N ALA A 22 35.43 18.19 -1.07
CA ALA A 22 34.16 18.47 -0.39
C ALA A 22 33.65 19.90 -0.64
N ARG A 23 34.54 20.88 -0.82
CA ARG A 23 34.15 22.28 -1.04
C ARG A 23 33.52 22.49 -2.41
N GLN A 24 34.03 21.79 -3.43
CA GLN A 24 33.45 21.79 -4.76
C GLN A 24 32.05 21.16 -4.75
N LEU A 25 31.87 20.07 -4.00
CA LEU A 25 30.56 19.41 -3.86
C LEU A 25 29.57 20.27 -3.06
N ASP A 26 30.01 20.91 -1.98
CA ASP A 26 29.18 21.85 -1.21
C ASP A 26 28.80 23.08 -2.07
N GLY A 27 29.75 23.59 -2.87
CA GLY A 27 29.49 24.68 -3.82
C GLY A 27 28.52 24.29 -4.93
N LEU A 28 28.65 23.07 -5.45
CA LEU A 28 27.72 22.49 -6.43
C LEU A 28 26.32 22.37 -5.83
N GLU A 29 26.20 21.87 -4.61
CA GLU A 29 24.93 21.74 -3.89
C GLU A 29 24.25 23.12 -3.74
N GLN A 30 24.98 24.12 -3.26
CA GLN A 30 24.45 25.48 -3.11
C GLN A 30 24.03 26.10 -4.45
N ALA A 31 24.81 25.86 -5.52
CA ALA A 31 24.51 26.38 -6.84
C ALA A 31 23.25 25.75 -7.47
N LEU A 32 23.08 24.43 -7.32
CA LEU A 32 21.94 23.70 -7.86
C LEU A 32 20.66 23.97 -7.07
N VAL A 33 20.72 24.01 -5.74
CA VAL A 33 19.58 24.36 -4.89
C VAL A 33 19.16 25.82 -5.10
N GLY A 34 20.11 26.71 -5.38
CA GLY A 34 19.84 28.13 -5.65
C GLY A 34 19.48 28.46 -7.11
N ALA A 35 19.42 27.48 -8.01
CA ALA A 35 19.13 27.61 -9.44
C ALA A 35 19.97 28.65 -10.21
N LYS A 36 21.20 28.95 -9.76
CA LYS A 36 21.92 30.17 -10.18
C LYS A 36 23.09 30.01 -11.14
N ASP A 37 23.65 28.82 -11.37
CA ASP A 37 24.70 28.66 -12.40
C ASP A 37 25.01 27.20 -12.78
N PRO A 38 24.86 26.79 -14.06
CA PRO A 38 25.26 25.47 -14.55
C PRO A 38 26.78 25.25 -14.66
N GLN A 39 27.63 26.30 -14.51
CA GLN A 39 29.09 26.14 -14.60
C GLN A 39 29.69 25.22 -13.52
N SER A 40 28.97 25.04 -12.40
CA SER A 40 29.41 24.22 -11.26
C SER A 40 29.51 22.72 -11.57
N VAL A 41 28.86 22.23 -12.64
CA VAL A 41 28.81 20.79 -12.99
C VAL A 41 30.00 20.33 -13.85
N THR A 42 30.83 21.26 -14.34
CA THR A 42 31.92 21.00 -15.29
C THR A 42 32.89 19.91 -14.81
N VAL A 43 33.21 19.90 -13.51
CA VAL A 43 34.10 18.91 -12.91
C VAL A 43 33.50 17.50 -12.98
N LEU A 44 32.21 17.35 -12.67
CA LEU A 44 31.53 16.05 -12.72
C LEU A 44 31.39 15.55 -14.16
N VAL A 45 31.16 16.44 -15.13
CA VAL A 45 31.13 16.10 -16.56
C VAL A 45 32.49 15.56 -17.02
N ALA A 46 33.60 16.19 -16.60
CA ALA A 46 34.95 15.71 -16.91
C ALA A 46 35.20 14.31 -16.31
N VAL A 47 34.86 14.10 -15.04
CA VAL A 47 34.96 12.78 -14.39
C VAL A 47 34.12 11.73 -15.13
N THR A 48 32.91 12.10 -15.56
CA THR A 48 32.01 11.22 -16.31
C THR A 48 32.60 10.83 -17.67
N ALA A 49 33.24 11.78 -18.37
CA ALA A 49 33.91 11.52 -19.64
C ALA A 49 35.10 10.55 -19.46
N GLU A 50 35.93 10.75 -18.44
CA GLU A 50 37.05 9.86 -18.12
C GLU A 50 36.58 8.45 -17.73
N LEU A 51 35.50 8.33 -16.95
CA LEU A 51 34.90 7.03 -16.62
C LEU A 51 34.37 6.29 -17.85
N ARG A 52 33.77 7.00 -18.82
CA ARG A 52 33.34 6.41 -20.10
C ARG A 52 34.52 5.95 -20.96
N ALA A 53 35.62 6.69 -20.94
CA ALA A 53 36.83 6.37 -21.69
C ALA A 53 37.61 5.19 -21.06
N THR A 54 37.43 4.95 -19.77
CA THR A 54 38.12 3.90 -19.01
C THR A 54 37.67 2.51 -19.45
N LYS A 55 38.60 1.73 -20.01
CA LYS A 55 38.40 0.31 -20.39
C LYS A 55 39.04 -0.67 -19.42
N GLN A 56 39.80 -0.17 -18.45
CA GLN A 56 40.53 -0.98 -17.48
C GLN A 56 39.73 -1.10 -16.17
N PRO A 57 39.88 -2.20 -15.42
CA PRO A 57 39.28 -2.32 -14.09
C PRO A 57 39.84 -1.24 -13.16
N LEU A 58 38.96 -0.66 -12.34
CA LEU A 58 39.32 0.40 -11.40
C LEU A 58 40.26 -0.12 -10.30
N SER A 59 41.25 0.68 -9.93
CA SER A 59 42.08 0.40 -8.76
C SER A 59 41.27 0.55 -7.45
N PRO A 60 41.66 -0.11 -6.34
CA PRO A 60 40.95 0.02 -5.06
C PRO A 60 40.84 1.45 -4.53
N VAL A 61 41.82 2.31 -4.86
CA VAL A 61 41.81 3.73 -4.49
C VAL A 61 40.75 4.48 -5.29
N GLU A 62 40.67 4.23 -6.59
CA GLU A 62 39.65 4.80 -7.47
C GLU A 62 38.25 4.33 -7.07
N VAL A 63 38.05 3.04 -6.78
CA VAL A 63 36.77 2.50 -6.29
C VAL A 63 36.33 3.22 -5.01
N LYS A 64 37.24 3.39 -4.03
CA LYS A 64 36.92 4.09 -2.78
C LYS A 64 36.58 5.57 -3.00
N ALA A 65 37.31 6.26 -3.87
CA ALA A 65 37.04 7.64 -4.23
C ALA A 65 35.70 7.77 -4.96
N LEU A 66 35.42 6.86 -5.90
CA LEU A 66 34.17 6.83 -6.66
C LEU A 66 32.96 6.56 -5.77
N ILE A 67 33.05 5.61 -4.84
CA ILE A 67 31.97 5.36 -3.86
C ILE A 67 31.69 6.62 -3.01
N ARG A 68 32.71 7.37 -2.60
CA ARG A 68 32.51 8.64 -1.86
C ARG A 68 31.78 9.65 -2.72
N LEU A 69 32.19 9.78 -3.99
CA LEU A 69 31.58 10.70 -4.93
C LEU A 69 30.12 10.35 -5.23
N VAL A 70 29.80 9.06 -5.47
CA VAL A 70 28.42 8.56 -5.64
C VAL A 70 27.55 8.98 -4.47
N LYS A 71 28.00 8.78 -3.23
CA LYS A 71 27.23 9.16 -2.04
C LYS A 71 26.97 10.67 -1.97
N ALA A 72 27.97 11.48 -2.29
CA ALA A 72 27.81 12.93 -2.31
C ALA A 72 26.83 13.37 -3.41
N VAL A 73 26.99 12.87 -4.63
CA VAL A 73 26.10 13.18 -5.77
C VAL A 73 24.66 12.75 -5.47
N THR A 74 24.44 11.56 -4.92
CA THR A 74 23.12 11.11 -4.47
C THR A 74 22.49 12.10 -3.47
N ARG A 75 23.25 12.56 -2.46
CA ARG A 75 22.72 13.51 -1.47
C ARG A 75 22.34 14.84 -2.13
N ILE A 76 23.16 15.34 -3.05
CA ILE A 76 22.88 16.56 -3.82
C ILE A 76 21.58 16.39 -4.61
N ILE A 77 21.43 15.29 -5.36
CA ILE A 77 20.19 14.98 -6.12
C ILE A 77 18.98 14.99 -5.19
N VAL A 78 19.03 14.21 -4.11
CA VAL A 78 17.92 14.08 -3.15
C VAL A 78 17.56 15.43 -2.55
N ARG A 79 18.56 16.24 -2.14
CA ARG A 79 18.30 17.55 -1.55
C ARG A 79 17.71 18.52 -2.57
N CYS A 80 18.22 18.56 -3.79
CA CYS A 80 17.67 19.42 -4.85
C CYS A 80 16.21 19.08 -5.14
N VAL A 81 15.89 17.80 -5.33
CA VAL A 81 14.51 17.35 -5.55
C VAL A 81 13.61 17.70 -4.37
N ARG A 82 14.07 17.46 -3.13
CA ARG A 82 13.30 17.80 -1.92
C ARG A 82 13.04 19.28 -1.80
N THR A 83 14.02 20.14 -2.07
CA THR A 83 13.84 21.60 -1.99
C THR A 83 12.85 22.10 -3.02
N VAL A 84 12.99 21.69 -4.30
CA VAL A 84 12.05 22.11 -5.35
C VAL A 84 10.63 21.61 -5.07
N MET A 85 10.48 20.40 -4.54
CA MET A 85 9.16 19.88 -4.14
C MET A 85 8.54 20.62 -2.95
N ALA A 86 9.36 21.09 -2.01
CA ALA A 86 8.87 21.88 -0.88
C ALA A 86 8.39 23.28 -1.31
N GLU A 87 8.88 23.81 -2.43
CA GLU A 87 8.50 25.12 -2.97
C GLU A 87 7.19 25.09 -3.79
N GLY A 88 6.69 23.90 -4.15
CA GLY A 88 5.29 23.60 -4.56
C GLY A 88 4.75 24.22 -5.85
N ASP A 89 4.99 25.52 -6.07
CA ASP A 89 4.36 26.35 -7.11
C ASP A 89 5.36 26.91 -8.14
N ASP A 90 6.67 26.65 -8.00
CA ASP A 90 7.68 27.16 -8.92
C ASP A 90 7.85 26.25 -10.16
N VAL A 91 7.01 26.49 -11.17
CA VAL A 91 7.10 25.82 -12.48
C VAL A 91 8.49 25.97 -13.12
N ASN A 92 9.16 27.11 -12.93
CA ASN A 92 10.50 27.30 -13.46
C ASN A 92 11.52 26.43 -12.71
N GLY A 93 11.35 26.28 -11.39
CA GLY A 93 12.11 25.36 -10.57
C GLY A 93 12.11 23.93 -11.11
N PHE A 94 10.95 23.41 -11.53
CA PHE A 94 10.85 22.07 -12.13
C PHE A 94 11.52 21.95 -13.50
N VAL A 95 11.39 22.95 -14.38
CA VAL A 95 12.06 22.95 -15.69
C VAL A 95 13.57 22.97 -15.54
N HIS A 96 14.07 23.78 -14.61
CA HIS A 96 15.51 23.84 -14.32
C HIS A 96 16.01 22.59 -13.60
N LEU A 97 15.18 21.92 -12.79
CA LEU A 97 15.53 20.70 -12.06
C LEU A 97 16.05 19.60 -13.01
N ASP A 98 15.35 19.32 -14.10
CA ASP A 98 15.76 18.26 -15.05
C ASP A 98 17.12 18.60 -15.70
N ALA A 99 17.26 19.83 -16.22
CA ALA A 99 18.49 20.26 -16.85
C ALA A 99 19.69 20.26 -15.89
N ASN A 100 19.47 20.66 -14.63
CA ASN A 100 20.50 20.77 -13.61
C ASN A 100 20.93 19.41 -13.05
N LEU A 101 19.99 18.46 -12.90
CA LEU A 101 20.27 17.14 -12.34
C LEU A 101 20.66 16.11 -13.39
N ARG A 102 20.39 16.36 -14.68
CA ARG A 102 20.74 15.44 -15.76
C ARG A 102 22.22 15.00 -15.72
N PRO A 103 23.23 15.89 -15.62
CA PRO A 103 24.61 15.43 -15.64
C PRO A 103 24.98 14.58 -14.41
N LEU A 104 24.30 14.81 -13.28
CA LEU A 104 24.49 14.02 -12.06
C LEU A 104 23.89 12.62 -12.24
N MET A 105 22.71 12.52 -12.86
CA MET A 105 22.10 11.23 -13.19
C MET A 105 22.91 10.47 -14.25
N GLU A 106 23.41 11.15 -15.29
CA GLU A 106 24.31 10.55 -16.28
C GLU A 106 25.58 9.99 -15.62
N PHE A 107 26.15 10.72 -14.65
CA PHE A 107 27.27 10.22 -13.85
C PHE A 107 26.91 8.92 -13.12
N LEU A 108 25.75 8.84 -12.46
CA LEU A 108 25.32 7.62 -11.76
C LEU A 108 25.15 6.42 -12.71
N VAL A 109 24.57 6.64 -13.91
CA VAL A 109 24.45 5.61 -14.95
C VAL A 109 25.83 5.11 -15.38
N VAL A 110 26.74 6.02 -15.71
CA VAL A 110 28.11 5.68 -16.13
C VAL A 110 28.84 4.89 -15.06
N VAL A 111 28.69 5.27 -13.79
CA VAL A 111 29.26 4.51 -12.66
C VAL A 111 28.76 3.07 -12.66
N CYS A 112 27.46 2.85 -12.81
CA CYS A 112 26.91 1.50 -12.86
C CYS A 112 27.51 0.67 -14.01
N VAL A 113 27.64 1.28 -15.19
CA VAL A 113 28.26 0.63 -16.36
C VAL A 113 29.74 0.34 -16.13
N THR A 114 30.52 1.26 -15.54
CA THR A 114 31.95 1.07 -15.28
C THR A 114 32.19 -0.06 -14.27
N PHE A 115 31.37 -0.15 -13.21
CA PHE A 115 31.46 -1.26 -12.26
C PHE A 115 31.11 -2.61 -12.89
N ARG A 116 30.20 -2.63 -13.88
CA ARG A 116 29.84 -3.85 -14.62
C ARG A 116 31.02 -4.38 -15.44
N LEU A 117 31.84 -3.48 -15.99
CA LEU A 117 33.04 -3.84 -16.75
C LEU A 117 34.21 -4.28 -15.87
N SER A 118 34.23 -3.85 -14.60
CA SER A 118 35.35 -4.12 -13.68
C SER A 118 35.27 -5.51 -13.02
N ASP A 119 34.26 -6.33 -13.36
CA ASP A 119 34.00 -7.66 -12.80
C ASP A 119 34.02 -7.69 -11.26
N ALA A 120 33.61 -6.58 -10.64
CA ALA A 120 33.54 -6.41 -9.19
C ALA A 120 32.34 -7.19 -8.63
N GLN A 121 32.44 -8.52 -8.60
CA GLN A 121 31.37 -9.45 -8.25
C GLN A 121 31.11 -9.57 -6.73
N ASN A 122 31.78 -8.78 -5.89
CA ASN A 122 31.55 -8.85 -4.45
C ASN A 122 30.23 -8.14 -4.10
N ALA A 123 29.17 -8.92 -3.86
CA ALA A 123 27.85 -8.43 -3.46
C ALA A 123 27.92 -7.43 -2.29
N THR A 124 28.80 -7.69 -1.31
CA THR A 124 29.01 -6.81 -0.16
C THR A 124 29.58 -5.45 -0.54
N GLU A 125 30.40 -5.38 -1.60
CA GLU A 125 31.00 -4.14 -2.10
C GLU A 125 29.99 -3.33 -2.91
N LEU A 126 29.20 -3.99 -3.77
CA LEU A 126 28.10 -3.36 -4.51
C LEU A 126 27.08 -2.72 -3.55
N LEU A 127 26.77 -3.38 -2.45
CA LEU A 127 25.89 -2.84 -1.40
C LEU A 127 26.46 -1.60 -0.70
N ARG A 128 27.72 -1.19 -0.91
CA ARG A 128 28.26 0.03 -0.26
C ARG A 128 27.80 1.32 -0.94
N TRP A 129 27.30 1.23 -2.17
CA TRP A 129 26.96 2.39 -3.01
C TRP A 129 25.67 2.21 -3.80
N THR A 130 25.30 1.00 -4.23
CA THR A 130 24.06 0.78 -5.01
C THR A 130 22.79 1.27 -4.31
N PRO A 131 22.61 1.15 -2.98
CA PRO A 131 21.42 1.70 -2.32
C PRO A 131 21.29 3.23 -2.42
N PHE A 132 22.42 3.94 -2.55
CA PHE A 132 22.42 5.39 -2.78
C PHE A 132 21.93 5.74 -4.18
N VAL A 133 22.38 4.99 -5.20
CA VAL A 133 21.92 5.18 -6.57
C VAL A 133 20.44 4.87 -6.69
N ILE A 134 20.01 3.73 -6.14
CA ILE A 134 18.60 3.35 -6.10
C ILE A 134 17.75 4.43 -5.43
N HIS A 135 18.15 4.90 -4.24
CA HIS A 135 17.42 5.92 -3.50
C HIS A 135 17.31 7.25 -4.29
N ALA A 136 18.39 7.71 -4.94
CA ALA A 136 18.34 8.88 -5.80
C ALA A 136 17.42 8.66 -7.00
N SER A 137 17.53 7.54 -7.71
CA SER A 137 16.71 7.24 -8.88
C SER A 137 15.22 7.24 -8.57
N VAL A 138 14.80 6.69 -7.42
CA VAL A 138 13.38 6.62 -7.05
C VAL A 138 12.73 8.00 -6.86
N HIS A 139 13.51 9.06 -6.57
CA HIS A 139 12.97 10.42 -6.53
C HIS A 139 12.36 10.86 -7.87
N PHE A 140 12.84 10.30 -8.98
CA PHE A 140 12.25 10.50 -10.30
C PHE A 140 11.21 9.42 -10.62
N LEU A 141 11.46 8.16 -10.24
CA LEU A 141 10.58 7.03 -10.59
C LEU A 141 9.26 6.96 -9.81
N CYS A 142 9.13 7.67 -8.68
CA CYS A 142 7.91 7.63 -7.87
C CYS A 142 6.73 8.44 -8.46
N GLU A 143 6.88 9.03 -9.65
CA GLU A 143 5.83 9.72 -10.40
C GLU A 143 5.17 10.89 -9.64
N ARG A 144 5.89 11.46 -8.65
CA ARG A 144 5.43 12.62 -7.87
C ARG A 144 5.89 13.96 -8.43
N LEU A 145 6.85 13.96 -9.34
CA LEU A 145 7.32 15.16 -10.01
C LEU A 145 6.37 15.55 -11.15
N PRO A 146 6.06 16.85 -11.34
CA PRO A 146 5.31 17.31 -12.51
C PRO A 146 6.03 16.93 -13.81
N ALA A 147 5.28 16.44 -14.81
CA ALA A 147 5.80 16.05 -16.11
C ALA A 147 6.98 15.05 -16.06
N PHE A 148 6.98 14.15 -15.07
CA PHE A 148 8.05 13.16 -14.86
C PHE A 148 8.36 12.33 -16.11
N ASP A 149 7.35 12.04 -16.93
CA ASP A 149 7.45 11.25 -18.16
C ASP A 149 8.21 11.97 -19.28
N ALA A 150 8.25 13.30 -19.25
CA ALA A 150 9.02 14.13 -20.17
C ALA A 150 10.46 14.41 -19.69
N MET A 151 10.78 14.14 -18.42
CA MET A 151 12.09 14.41 -17.84
C MET A 151 13.15 13.41 -18.33
N GLN A 152 14.32 13.91 -18.71
CA GLN A 152 15.44 13.04 -19.07
C GLN A 152 16.02 12.33 -17.83
N CYS A 153 15.93 12.95 -16.65
CA CYS A 153 16.31 12.30 -15.40
C CYS A 153 15.47 11.05 -15.11
N TYR A 154 14.21 10.98 -15.57
CA TYR A 154 13.38 9.79 -15.40
C TYR A 154 13.93 8.60 -16.20
N SER A 155 14.26 8.79 -17.48
CA SER A 155 14.85 7.70 -18.30
C SER A 155 16.22 7.27 -17.78
N LEU A 156 17.06 8.22 -17.35
CA LEU A 156 18.35 7.93 -16.73
C LEU A 156 18.19 7.18 -15.40
N ALA A 157 17.18 7.53 -14.60
CA ALA A 157 16.87 6.82 -13.36
C ALA A 157 16.48 5.36 -13.62
N GLN A 158 15.66 5.10 -14.65
CA GLN A 158 15.32 3.74 -15.09
C GLN A 158 16.57 2.96 -15.51
N GLU A 159 17.43 3.57 -16.32
CA GLU A 159 18.68 2.96 -16.79
C GLU A 159 19.63 2.64 -15.62
N ALA A 160 19.76 3.54 -14.65
CA ALA A 160 20.60 3.34 -13.47
C ALA A 160 20.10 2.18 -12.60
N VAL A 161 18.78 2.09 -12.37
CA VAL A 161 18.18 1.00 -11.58
C VAL A 161 18.29 -0.33 -12.31
N GLN A 162 18.05 -0.36 -13.62
CA GLN A 162 18.23 -1.55 -14.46
C GLN A 162 19.68 -2.02 -14.43
N SER A 163 20.64 -1.10 -14.53
CA SER A 163 22.06 -1.42 -14.43
C SER A 163 22.42 -1.99 -13.04
N CYS A 164 21.84 -1.45 -11.96
CA CYS A 164 21.99 -2.03 -10.63
C CYS A 164 21.39 -3.45 -10.53
N GLN A 165 20.25 -3.71 -11.16
CA GLN A 165 19.64 -5.03 -11.20
C GLN A 165 20.56 -6.05 -11.87
N GLU A 166 21.14 -5.69 -13.02
CA GLU A 166 22.10 -6.51 -13.75
C GLU A 166 23.37 -6.79 -12.94
N LEU A 167 23.91 -5.76 -12.28
CA LEU A 167 25.10 -5.85 -11.43
C LEU A 167 24.94 -6.83 -10.26
N HIS A 168 23.75 -6.83 -9.63
CA HIS A 168 23.44 -7.74 -8.54
C HIS A 168 22.95 -9.11 -9.01
N HIS A 169 22.84 -9.32 -10.33
CA HIS A 169 22.19 -10.49 -10.92
C HIS A 169 20.79 -10.75 -10.34
N ALA A 170 20.08 -9.67 -9.98
CA ALA A 170 18.77 -9.76 -9.37
C ALA A 170 17.74 -10.18 -10.41
N SER A 171 16.94 -11.20 -10.07
CA SER A 171 15.93 -11.77 -10.97
C SER A 171 14.81 -10.80 -11.34
N SER A 172 14.59 -9.81 -10.47
CA SER A 172 13.57 -8.77 -10.62
C SER A 172 13.98 -7.52 -9.84
N LEU A 173 13.28 -6.41 -10.08
CA LEU A 173 13.39 -5.21 -9.26
C LEU A 173 13.06 -5.50 -7.79
N SER A 174 12.03 -6.31 -7.51
CA SER A 174 11.65 -6.69 -6.15
C SER A 174 12.81 -7.34 -5.37
N ASP A 175 13.57 -8.20 -6.05
CA ASP A 175 14.75 -8.86 -5.49
C ASP A 175 15.88 -7.85 -5.21
N LEU A 176 16.17 -6.95 -6.17
CA LEU A 176 17.14 -5.85 -5.98
C LEU A 176 16.77 -4.95 -4.79
N PHE A 177 15.52 -4.48 -4.72
CA PHE A 177 15.05 -3.66 -3.61
C PHE A 177 15.11 -4.43 -2.30
N GLY A 178 14.78 -5.73 -2.30
CA GLY A 178 14.89 -6.59 -1.13
C GLY A 178 16.34 -6.75 -0.62
N MET A 179 17.34 -6.72 -1.50
CA MET A 179 18.75 -6.72 -1.11
C MET A 179 19.20 -5.36 -0.53
N ALA A 180 18.65 -4.25 -1.04
CA ALA A 180 19.04 -2.90 -0.65
C ALA A 180 18.23 -2.29 0.50
N ILE A 181 17.08 -2.88 0.87
CA ILE A 181 16.05 -2.25 1.71
C ILE A 181 16.57 -1.73 3.04
N ASP A 182 17.45 -2.48 3.69
CA ASP A 182 18.03 -2.13 4.99
C ASP A 182 18.73 -0.76 4.98
N GLN A 183 19.51 -0.54 3.94
CA GLN A 183 20.25 0.70 3.74
C GLN A 183 19.35 1.79 3.20
N VAL A 184 18.43 1.48 2.29
CA VAL A 184 17.50 2.46 1.73
C VAL A 184 16.60 3.04 2.82
N VAL A 185 16.05 2.20 3.72
CA VAL A 185 15.28 2.67 4.89
C VAL A 185 16.12 3.59 5.76
N SER A 186 17.40 3.26 5.98
CA SER A 186 18.30 4.16 6.71
C SER A 186 18.49 5.48 5.98
N LEU A 187 18.69 5.48 4.66
CA LEU A 187 18.86 6.68 3.85
C LEU A 187 17.62 7.57 3.86
N SER A 188 16.43 6.99 3.80
CA SER A 188 15.17 7.73 3.85
C SER A 188 14.94 8.44 5.19
N SER A 189 15.56 7.95 6.26
CA SER A 189 15.54 8.58 7.59
C SER A 189 16.67 9.58 7.84
N GLN A 190 17.66 9.67 6.94
CA GLN A 190 18.80 10.58 7.09
C GLN A 190 18.43 12.00 6.67
N ASP A 191 18.90 12.98 7.44
CA ASP A 191 18.79 14.40 7.11
C ASP A 191 17.34 14.85 6.81
N ILE A 192 16.38 14.29 7.54
CA ILE A 192 14.97 14.68 7.51
C ILE A 192 14.47 14.90 8.94
N THR A 193 13.87 16.05 9.18
CA THR A 193 13.22 16.33 10.47
C THR A 193 11.88 15.59 10.54
N LYS A 194 11.32 15.45 11.75
CA LYS A 194 10.00 14.83 11.91
C LYS A 194 8.94 15.66 11.18
N GLU A 195 9.06 16.98 11.24
CA GLU A 195 8.17 17.94 10.61
C GLU A 195 8.22 17.81 9.09
N ASP A 196 9.42 17.73 8.51
CA ASP A 196 9.60 17.52 7.07
C ASP A 196 9.11 16.15 6.62
N TRP A 197 9.18 15.12 7.47
CA TRP A 197 8.72 13.78 7.13
C TRP A 197 7.20 13.70 6.93
N VAL A 198 6.44 14.32 7.83
CA VAL A 198 4.97 14.28 7.81
C VAL A 198 4.35 15.39 6.95
N SER A 199 5.13 16.43 6.61
CA SER A 199 4.69 17.52 5.74
C SER A 199 4.06 17.03 4.44
N GLU A 200 2.93 17.59 4.05
CA GLU A 200 2.18 17.21 2.85
C GLU A 200 3.05 17.31 1.58
N ALA A 201 3.83 18.38 1.45
CA ALA A 201 4.73 18.64 0.31
C ALA A 201 5.95 17.70 0.25
N SER A 202 6.21 16.93 1.31
CA SER A 202 7.39 16.07 1.38
C SER A 202 7.30 14.90 0.40
N ILE A 203 8.26 14.84 -0.53
CA ILE A 203 8.39 13.71 -1.47
C ILE A 203 8.99 12.45 -0.80
N ALA A 204 9.71 12.60 0.31
CA ALA A 204 10.46 11.51 0.93
C ALA A 204 9.59 10.32 1.35
N LYS A 205 8.38 10.58 1.89
CA LYS A 205 7.41 9.55 2.25
C LYS A 205 6.92 8.74 1.04
N HIS A 206 6.76 9.40 -0.12
CA HIS A 206 6.35 8.74 -1.36
C HIS A 206 7.49 7.92 -1.98
N VAL A 207 8.73 8.41 -1.88
CA VAL A 207 9.92 7.64 -2.28
C VAL A 207 10.02 6.36 -1.46
N LEU A 208 9.87 6.46 -0.14
CA LEU A 208 9.88 5.28 0.72
C LEU A 208 8.71 4.34 0.42
N GLU A 209 7.48 4.87 0.25
CA GLU A 209 6.31 4.08 -0.14
C GLU A 209 6.59 3.29 -1.41
N TRP A 210 7.07 3.98 -2.46
CA TRP A 210 7.35 3.37 -3.75
C TRP A 210 8.37 2.24 -3.65
N ILE A 211 9.43 2.38 -2.83
CA ILE A 211 10.41 1.31 -2.60
C ILE A 211 9.78 0.15 -1.82
N VAL A 212 9.11 0.44 -0.70
CA VAL A 212 8.62 -0.57 0.23
C VAL A 212 7.60 -1.49 -0.44
N VAL A 213 6.70 -0.95 -1.27
CA VAL A 213 5.67 -1.75 -1.96
C VAL A 213 6.24 -2.74 -2.99
N GLN A 214 7.50 -2.55 -3.42
CA GLN A 214 8.19 -3.49 -4.32
C GLN A 214 8.81 -4.65 -3.55
N VAL A 215 9.08 -4.51 -2.25
CA VAL A 215 9.77 -5.53 -1.47
C VAL A 215 8.77 -6.53 -0.91
N VAL A 216 8.88 -7.79 -1.31
CA VAL A 216 8.01 -8.86 -0.83
C VAL A 216 8.64 -9.65 0.33
N PHE A 217 7.83 -10.48 0.98
CA PHE A 217 8.31 -11.46 1.96
C PHE A 217 9.47 -12.31 1.41
N PRO A 218 10.56 -12.57 2.17
CA PRO A 218 10.76 -12.31 3.60
C PRO A 218 11.62 -11.06 3.92
N ARG A 219 11.81 -10.14 2.98
CA ARG A 219 12.86 -9.09 3.07
C ARG A 219 12.50 -7.88 3.93
N LEU A 220 11.22 -7.73 4.34
CA LEU A 220 10.76 -6.64 5.22
C LEU A 220 10.81 -6.98 6.72
N GLY A 221 11.27 -8.17 7.07
CA GLY A 221 11.36 -8.67 8.45
C GLY A 221 12.58 -8.20 9.24
N GLY A 222 12.87 -8.88 10.34
CA GLY A 222 14.07 -8.65 11.17
C GLY A 222 14.26 -7.22 11.68
N GLU A 223 15.50 -6.72 11.63
CA GLU A 223 15.86 -5.37 12.09
C GLU A 223 15.28 -4.25 11.20
N VAL A 224 15.00 -4.54 9.93
CA VAL A 224 14.40 -3.59 8.98
C VAL A 224 12.99 -3.21 9.44
N LEU A 225 12.22 -4.19 9.93
CA LEU A 225 10.83 -3.98 10.36
C LEU A 225 10.73 -2.87 11.42
N GLY A 226 11.54 -2.91 12.47
CA GLY A 226 11.48 -1.91 13.54
C GLY A 226 11.77 -0.49 13.06
N ARG A 227 12.78 -0.34 12.19
CA ARG A 227 13.10 0.97 11.58
C ARG A 227 12.01 1.45 10.63
N LEU A 228 11.43 0.53 9.86
CA LEU A 228 10.35 0.85 8.94
C LEU A 228 9.09 1.30 9.70
N LEU A 229 8.70 0.58 10.75
CA LEU A 229 7.55 0.98 11.59
C LEU A 229 7.77 2.34 12.27
N ALA A 230 9.01 2.65 12.68
CA ALA A 230 9.34 3.97 13.23
C ALA A 230 9.14 5.13 12.23
N LEU A 231 9.24 4.86 10.92
CA LEU A 231 8.95 5.84 9.86
C LEU A 231 7.49 5.82 9.42
N VAL A 232 6.84 4.65 9.43
CA VAL A 232 5.46 4.48 8.97
C VAL A 232 4.44 4.97 10.00
N PHE A 233 4.62 4.68 11.29
CA PHE A 233 3.65 5.04 12.33
C PHE A 233 3.38 6.55 12.42
N PRO A 234 4.37 7.45 12.39
CA PRO A 234 4.12 8.88 12.37
C PRO A 234 3.25 9.35 11.19
N LEU A 235 3.32 8.66 10.04
CA LEU A 235 2.48 8.98 8.89
C LEU A 235 1.05 8.50 9.11
N VAL A 236 0.86 7.31 9.68
CA VAL A 236 -0.47 6.75 9.98
C VAL A 236 -1.20 7.54 11.07
N ASP A 237 -0.46 8.08 12.04
CA ASP A 237 -0.98 8.94 13.10
C ASP A 237 -1.17 10.40 12.68
N ASP A 238 -0.76 10.77 11.47
CA ASP A 238 -0.85 12.15 10.99
C ASP A 238 -2.30 12.57 10.74
N LEU A 239 -2.57 13.88 10.91
CA LEU A 239 -3.91 14.45 10.74
C LEU A 239 -4.23 14.82 9.29
N THR A 240 -3.22 14.89 8.42
CA THR A 240 -3.38 15.26 7.01
C THR A 240 -3.72 14.02 6.19
N ASP A 241 -4.87 14.03 5.52
CA ASP A 241 -5.39 12.84 4.80
C ASP A 241 -4.39 12.26 3.79
N ALA A 242 -3.70 13.12 3.04
CA ALA A 242 -2.72 12.72 2.03
C ALA A 242 -1.51 12.00 2.66
N THR A 243 -1.02 12.49 3.80
CA THR A 243 0.08 11.85 4.55
C THR A 243 -0.38 10.55 5.19
N GLN A 244 -1.57 10.55 5.81
CA GLN A 244 -2.15 9.37 6.43
C GLN A 244 -2.34 8.23 5.44
N LEU A 245 -2.80 8.53 4.23
CA LEU A 245 -3.00 7.55 3.16
C LEU A 245 -1.70 6.83 2.78
N VAL A 246 -0.61 7.58 2.64
CA VAL A 246 0.73 7.03 2.33
C VAL A 246 1.19 6.08 3.45
N GLY A 247 1.05 6.52 4.71
CA GLY A 247 1.33 5.68 5.87
C GLY A 247 0.50 4.40 5.88
N ALA A 248 -0.81 4.51 5.64
CA ALA A 248 -1.73 3.37 5.66
C ALA A 248 -1.42 2.34 4.56
N ARG A 249 -1.07 2.80 3.35
CA ARG A 249 -0.67 1.93 2.23
C ARG A 249 0.61 1.18 2.53
N MET A 250 1.62 1.87 3.05
CA MET A 250 2.86 1.23 3.49
C MET A 250 2.60 0.22 4.60
N LEU A 251 1.82 0.59 5.62
CA LEU A 251 1.51 -0.29 6.74
C LEU A 251 0.82 -1.56 6.27
N ARG A 252 -0.18 -1.44 5.39
CA ARG A 252 -0.85 -2.59 4.77
C ARG A 252 0.14 -3.53 4.11
N HIS A 253 1.06 -2.99 3.32
CA HIS A 253 2.06 -3.80 2.63
C HIS A 253 2.99 -4.52 3.61
N VAL A 254 3.48 -3.79 4.62
CA VAL A 254 4.36 -4.33 5.66
C VAL A 254 3.68 -5.46 6.41
N VAL A 255 2.48 -5.25 6.97
CA VAL A 255 1.81 -6.27 7.78
C VAL A 255 1.47 -7.52 6.96
N LYS A 256 1.27 -7.42 5.64
CA LYS A 256 1.09 -8.59 4.76
C LYS A 256 2.39 -9.37 4.55
N ASN A 257 3.53 -8.68 4.43
CA ASN A 257 4.81 -9.23 4.00
C ASN A 257 5.81 -9.56 5.12
N VAL A 258 5.38 -9.58 6.38
CA VAL A 258 6.19 -10.05 7.53
C VAL A 258 5.59 -11.27 8.20
N THR A 259 6.39 -12.05 8.92
CA THR A 259 5.86 -13.20 9.68
C THR A 259 5.01 -12.76 10.87
N ALA A 260 4.15 -13.65 11.36
CA ALA A 260 3.44 -13.46 12.62
C ALA A 260 4.40 -13.26 13.81
N THR A 261 5.49 -14.04 13.85
CA THR A 261 6.52 -13.94 14.90
C THR A 261 7.15 -12.55 14.95
N GLU A 262 7.53 -12.00 13.79
CA GLU A 262 8.13 -10.66 13.70
C GLU A 262 7.15 -9.56 14.11
N LEU A 263 5.89 -9.66 13.67
CA LEU A 263 4.87 -8.65 13.97
C LEU A 263 4.50 -8.62 15.46
N ARG A 264 4.54 -9.78 16.14
CA ARG A 264 4.22 -9.88 17.58
C ARG A 264 5.15 -9.06 18.47
N TRP A 265 6.40 -8.82 18.07
CA TRP A 265 7.31 -7.95 18.83
C TRP A 265 6.84 -6.48 18.89
N TYR A 266 5.98 -6.08 17.96
CA TYR A 266 5.47 -4.72 17.84
C TYR A 266 3.96 -4.62 18.06
N SER A 267 3.30 -5.69 18.53
CA SER A 267 1.83 -5.79 18.55
C SER A 267 1.14 -4.66 19.30
N ASP A 268 1.67 -4.27 20.46
CA ASP A 268 1.01 -3.27 21.32
C ASP A 268 0.98 -1.90 20.66
N VAL A 269 2.12 -1.47 20.11
CA VAL A 269 2.24 -0.18 19.42
C VAL A 269 1.47 -0.21 18.10
N LEU A 270 1.61 -1.28 17.33
CA LEU A 270 0.90 -1.46 16.06
C LEU A 270 -0.62 -1.37 16.23
N LEU A 271 -1.15 -2.11 17.20
CA LEU A 271 -2.59 -2.14 17.45
C LEU A 271 -3.07 -0.80 18.00
N GLU A 272 -2.27 -0.07 18.78
CA GLU A 272 -2.63 1.27 19.24
C GLU A 272 -2.70 2.28 18.08
N VAL A 273 -1.71 2.28 17.18
CA VAL A 273 -1.72 3.10 15.96
C VAL A 273 -2.95 2.78 15.10
N LEU A 274 -3.22 1.50 14.84
CA LEU A 274 -4.39 1.06 14.07
C LEU A 274 -5.71 1.42 14.76
N ARG A 275 -5.75 1.38 16.10
CA ARG A 275 -6.92 1.78 16.91
C ARG A 275 -7.24 3.27 16.73
N VAL A 276 -6.24 4.12 16.58
CA VAL A 276 -6.44 5.54 16.33
C VAL A 276 -6.80 5.77 14.87
N ALA A 277 -6.02 5.23 13.93
CA ALA A 277 -6.22 5.42 12.50
C ALA A 277 -7.58 4.89 11.99
N SER A 278 -8.18 3.90 12.66
CA SER A 278 -9.50 3.37 12.28
C SER A 278 -10.64 4.38 12.43
N THR A 279 -10.41 5.56 13.01
CA THR A 279 -11.40 6.64 13.03
C THR A 279 -11.40 7.52 11.80
N SER A 280 -10.51 7.27 10.84
CA SER A 280 -10.44 8.04 9.60
C SER A 280 -11.81 8.06 8.90
N ARG A 281 -12.18 9.24 8.40
CA ARG A 281 -13.43 9.46 7.66
C ARG A 281 -13.21 9.49 6.15
N LYS A 282 -12.04 9.08 5.68
CA LYS A 282 -11.72 8.99 4.26
C LYS A 282 -11.67 7.53 3.84
N ALA A 283 -12.49 7.16 2.85
CA ALA A 283 -12.58 5.77 2.40
C ALA A 283 -11.22 5.22 1.92
N ASP A 284 -10.48 6.01 1.15
CA ASP A 284 -9.17 5.62 0.59
C ASP A 284 -8.12 5.30 1.67
N THR A 285 -8.21 5.97 2.82
CA THR A 285 -7.31 5.77 3.96
C THR A 285 -7.83 4.70 4.91
N LEU A 286 -9.14 4.68 5.16
CA LEU A 286 -9.76 3.72 6.08
C LEU A 286 -9.64 2.29 5.55
N ASP A 287 -9.76 2.07 4.24
CA ASP A 287 -9.67 0.74 3.64
C ASP A 287 -8.33 0.02 3.96
N PRO A 288 -7.15 0.58 3.63
CA PRO A 288 -5.88 -0.04 3.99
C PRO A 288 -5.64 -0.12 5.51
N VAL A 289 -6.20 0.80 6.31
CA VAL A 289 -6.12 0.72 7.79
C VAL A 289 -6.91 -0.47 8.32
N LEU A 290 -8.17 -0.64 7.91
CA LEU A 290 -9.01 -1.76 8.34
C LEU A 290 -8.42 -3.09 7.88
N GLU A 291 -7.91 -3.16 6.65
CA GLU A 291 -7.22 -4.34 6.16
C GLU A 291 -5.98 -4.67 7.00
N SER A 292 -5.20 -3.65 7.36
CA SER A 292 -4.03 -3.80 8.23
C SER A 292 -4.42 -4.30 9.62
N LEU A 293 -5.52 -3.79 10.18
CA LEU A 293 -6.07 -4.24 11.46
C LEU A 293 -6.47 -5.72 11.42
N VAL A 294 -7.24 -6.13 10.42
CA VAL A 294 -7.69 -7.53 10.30
C VAL A 294 -6.50 -8.48 10.17
N VAL A 295 -5.54 -8.17 9.30
CA VAL A 295 -4.32 -8.98 9.11
C VAL A 295 -3.47 -9.01 10.37
N SER A 296 -3.35 -7.88 11.06
CA SER A 296 -2.58 -7.79 12.31
C SER A 296 -3.23 -8.63 13.40
N LEU A 297 -4.54 -8.52 13.61
CA LEU A 297 -5.28 -9.32 14.59
C LEU A 297 -5.06 -10.82 14.35
N ASP A 298 -5.09 -11.27 13.11
CA ASP A 298 -4.87 -12.67 12.74
C ASP A 298 -3.43 -13.14 13.02
N LYS A 299 -2.43 -12.29 12.76
CA LYS A 299 -1.00 -12.61 12.98
C LYS A 299 -0.60 -12.56 14.45
N VAL A 300 -1.09 -11.55 15.18
CA VAL A 300 -0.65 -11.31 16.56
C VAL A 300 -1.44 -12.11 17.59
N SER A 301 -2.67 -12.51 17.28
CA SER A 301 -3.47 -13.34 18.19
C SER A 301 -2.96 -14.79 18.17
N PRO A 302 -2.66 -15.39 19.33
CA PRO A 302 -2.43 -16.84 19.42
C PRO A 302 -3.66 -17.63 18.93
N PRO A 303 -3.48 -18.82 18.35
CA PRO A 303 -4.61 -19.68 18.01
C PRO A 303 -5.48 -19.97 19.24
N GLY A 304 -6.79 -19.71 19.13
CA GLY A 304 -7.75 -19.90 20.22
C GLY A 304 -7.83 -18.74 21.23
N ASP A 305 -7.01 -17.70 21.09
CA ASP A 305 -7.10 -16.48 21.88
C ASP A 305 -7.81 -15.37 21.10
N TYR A 306 -8.80 -14.75 21.72
CA TYR A 306 -9.66 -13.74 21.13
C TYR A 306 -9.67 -12.42 21.90
N GLN A 307 -8.80 -12.24 22.91
CA GLN A 307 -8.76 -11.01 23.71
C GLN A 307 -8.53 -9.76 22.86
N LEU A 308 -7.67 -9.84 21.84
CA LEU A 308 -7.43 -8.73 20.93
C LEU A 308 -8.66 -8.45 20.08
N TYR A 309 -9.36 -9.47 19.60
CA TYR A 309 -10.64 -9.27 18.90
C TYR A 309 -11.68 -8.60 19.81
N ASP A 310 -11.74 -8.98 21.09
CA ASP A 310 -12.66 -8.38 22.07
C ASP A 310 -12.41 -6.88 22.28
N ARG A 311 -11.18 -6.43 22.08
CA ARG A 311 -10.81 -5.01 22.13
C ARG A 311 -11.33 -4.22 20.93
N PHE A 312 -11.38 -4.80 19.74
CA PHE A 312 -11.64 -4.08 18.49
C PHE A 312 -13.04 -4.28 17.91
N VAL A 313 -13.61 -5.49 18.01
CA VAL A 313 -14.91 -5.82 17.38
C VAL A 313 -16.05 -4.94 17.89
N PRO A 314 -16.24 -4.72 19.21
CA PRO A 314 -17.31 -3.84 19.69
C PRO A 314 -17.23 -2.44 19.10
N ARG A 315 -16.01 -1.91 18.95
CA ARG A 315 -15.78 -0.60 18.37
C ARG A 315 -16.06 -0.58 16.87
N LEU A 316 -15.59 -1.57 16.11
CA LEU A 316 -15.87 -1.65 14.67
C LEU A 316 -17.37 -1.71 14.38
N LEU A 317 -18.12 -2.49 15.17
CA LEU A 317 -19.58 -2.55 15.07
C LEU A 317 -20.23 -1.20 15.41
N ASN A 318 -19.79 -0.55 16.49
CA ASN A 318 -20.28 0.76 16.87
C ASN A 318 -19.98 1.82 15.79
N ASP A 319 -18.75 1.87 15.29
CA ASP A 319 -18.32 2.84 14.29
C ASP A 319 -19.06 2.61 12.95
N CYS A 320 -19.29 1.35 12.56
CA CYS A 320 -20.15 1.00 11.42
C CYS A 320 -21.60 1.47 11.62
N SER A 321 -22.16 1.27 12.82
CA SER A 321 -23.55 1.63 13.15
C SER A 321 -23.80 3.14 13.12
N LEU A 322 -22.83 3.93 13.57
CA LEU A 322 -22.91 5.39 13.66
C LEU A 322 -22.47 6.09 12.36
N CYS A 323 -21.91 5.33 11.41
CA CYS A 323 -21.42 5.89 10.15
C CYS A 323 -22.59 6.23 9.22
N SER A 324 -22.71 7.50 8.85
CA SER A 324 -23.69 7.95 7.84
C SER A 324 -23.19 7.77 6.41
N GLU A 325 -21.88 7.79 6.19
CA GLU A 325 -21.28 7.71 4.86
C GLU A 325 -21.31 6.28 4.31
N VAL A 326 -21.95 6.12 3.14
CA VAL A 326 -22.16 4.81 2.51
C VAL A 326 -20.84 4.14 2.13
N ALA A 327 -19.88 4.91 1.60
CA ALA A 327 -18.57 4.39 1.19
C ALA A 327 -17.83 3.75 2.38
N LEU A 328 -17.87 4.37 3.56
CA LEU A 328 -17.25 3.82 4.77
C LEU A 328 -18.02 2.60 5.29
N ARG A 329 -19.36 2.61 5.26
CA ARG A 329 -20.17 1.43 5.65
C ARG A 329 -19.88 0.21 4.79
N VAL A 330 -19.67 0.40 3.48
CA VAL A 330 -19.20 -0.63 2.55
C VAL A 330 -17.89 -1.25 3.04
N LEU A 331 -16.92 -0.41 3.42
CA LEU A 331 -15.62 -0.89 3.93
C LEU A 331 -15.78 -1.66 5.25
N TYR A 332 -16.57 -1.15 6.19
CA TYR A 332 -16.82 -1.84 7.45
C TYR A 332 -17.46 -3.21 7.24
N ALA A 333 -18.51 -3.31 6.40
CA ALA A 333 -19.15 -4.59 6.10
C ALA A 333 -18.13 -5.58 5.51
N ARG A 334 -17.37 -5.16 4.50
CA ARG A 334 -16.34 -5.98 3.86
C ARG A 334 -15.29 -6.49 4.85
N HIS A 335 -14.74 -5.63 5.69
CA HIS A 335 -13.67 -6.02 6.63
C HIS A 335 -14.19 -6.79 7.85
N LEU A 336 -15.42 -6.51 8.31
CA LEU A 336 -16.08 -7.31 9.34
C LEU A 336 -16.24 -8.77 8.89
N ARG A 337 -16.50 -9.01 7.59
CA ARG A 337 -16.59 -10.36 7.02
C ARG A 337 -15.36 -11.22 7.32
N ALA A 338 -14.16 -10.65 7.18
CA ALA A 338 -12.92 -11.37 7.48
C ALA A 338 -12.80 -11.70 8.99
N VAL A 339 -13.24 -10.78 9.86
CA VAL A 339 -13.30 -11.02 11.31
C VAL A 339 -14.32 -12.11 11.66
N ILE A 340 -15.49 -12.09 11.03
CA ILE A 340 -16.55 -13.10 11.18
C ILE A 340 -16.03 -14.50 10.83
N THR A 341 -15.29 -14.63 9.74
CA THR A 341 -14.67 -15.92 9.34
C THR A 341 -13.71 -16.42 10.41
N ARG A 342 -12.90 -15.56 11.02
CA ARG A 342 -11.94 -15.96 12.06
C ARG A 342 -12.58 -16.33 13.40
N LEU A 343 -13.64 -15.64 13.79
CA LEU A 343 -14.33 -15.85 15.07
C LEU A 343 -15.43 -16.91 15.01
N GLY A 344 -15.81 -17.33 13.81
CA GLY A 344 -16.92 -18.23 13.54
C GLY A 344 -16.54 -19.69 13.42
N ALA A 345 -17.56 -20.55 13.35
CA ALA A 345 -17.40 -21.98 13.16
C ALA A 345 -16.86 -22.27 11.74
N PRO A 346 -16.02 -23.31 11.56
CA PRO A 346 -15.61 -24.30 12.56
C PRO A 346 -14.42 -23.87 13.43
N HIS A 347 -13.84 -22.69 13.20
CA HIS A 347 -12.63 -22.24 13.88
C HIS A 347 -12.87 -21.90 15.36
N SER A 348 -14.03 -21.34 15.67
CA SER A 348 -14.45 -20.95 17.02
C SER A 348 -15.97 -20.77 17.08
N ILE A 349 -16.52 -20.67 18.28
CA ILE A 349 -17.89 -20.20 18.50
C ILE A 349 -17.93 -18.79 19.12
N HIS A 350 -16.78 -18.12 19.17
CA HIS A 350 -16.61 -16.83 19.84
C HIS A 350 -17.43 -15.71 19.20
N LEU A 351 -17.70 -15.80 17.89
CA LEU A 351 -18.59 -14.89 17.16
C LEU A 351 -19.97 -14.75 17.81
N ILE A 352 -20.48 -15.78 18.50
CA ILE A 352 -21.81 -15.75 19.14
C ILE A 352 -21.93 -14.58 20.13
N ARG A 353 -20.83 -14.17 20.79
CA ARG A 353 -20.80 -13.02 21.71
C ARG A 353 -21.19 -11.70 21.04
N TYR A 354 -20.98 -11.61 19.73
CA TYR A 354 -21.21 -10.42 18.91
C TYR A 354 -22.40 -10.58 17.96
N LEU A 355 -23.07 -11.73 17.94
CA LEU A 355 -24.08 -12.05 16.93
C LEU A 355 -25.21 -11.03 16.91
N GLN A 356 -25.81 -10.72 18.07
CA GLN A 356 -26.91 -9.76 18.13
C GLN A 356 -26.51 -8.33 17.69
N PRO A 357 -25.43 -7.70 18.20
CA PRO A 357 -25.04 -6.38 17.71
C PRO A 357 -24.61 -6.40 16.24
N LEU A 358 -23.98 -7.48 15.76
CA LEU A 358 -23.63 -7.63 14.35
C LEU A 358 -24.87 -7.70 13.46
N LEU A 359 -25.86 -8.53 13.79
CA LEU A 359 -27.11 -8.63 13.03
C LEU A 359 -27.85 -7.29 12.98
N LYS A 360 -27.93 -6.56 14.10
CA LYS A 360 -28.52 -5.22 14.13
C LYS A 360 -27.87 -4.28 13.12
N VAL A 361 -26.53 -4.25 13.07
CA VAL A 361 -25.77 -3.38 12.14
C VAL A 361 -26.00 -3.79 10.69
N LEU A 362 -25.93 -5.09 10.39
CA LEU A 362 -26.12 -5.59 9.03
C LEU A 362 -27.56 -5.36 8.55
N ILE A 363 -28.56 -5.73 9.34
CA ILE A 363 -29.98 -5.61 8.96
C ILE A 363 -30.40 -4.16 8.79
N ALA A 364 -29.91 -3.24 9.64
CA ALA A 364 -30.14 -1.81 9.48
C ALA A 364 -29.52 -1.24 8.17
N SER A 365 -28.59 -1.95 7.53
CA SER A 365 -27.99 -1.53 6.26
C SER A 365 -28.91 -1.76 5.06
N PHE A 366 -29.96 -2.58 5.19
CA PHE A 366 -30.98 -2.79 4.16
C PHE A 366 -32.05 -1.70 4.07
N GLU A 367 -31.97 -0.66 4.92
CA GLU A 367 -32.86 0.50 4.83
C GLU A 367 -32.44 1.49 3.73
N GLY A 368 -31.20 1.40 3.23
CA GLY A 368 -30.71 2.20 2.12
C GLY A 368 -31.05 1.62 0.75
N VAL A 369 -30.83 2.41 -0.31
CA VAL A 369 -31.01 1.98 -1.72
C VAL A 369 -29.69 1.71 -2.45
N ASN A 370 -28.55 1.95 -1.80
CA ASN A 370 -27.24 1.82 -2.43
C ASN A 370 -26.89 0.34 -2.67
N ALA A 371 -26.78 -0.04 -3.94
CA ALA A 371 -26.52 -1.41 -4.36
C ALA A 371 -25.22 -2.00 -3.77
N THR A 372 -24.11 -1.25 -3.81
CA THR A 372 -22.80 -1.70 -3.32
C THR A 372 -22.86 -2.04 -1.83
N LEU A 373 -23.48 -1.17 -1.01
CA LEU A 373 -23.65 -1.43 0.42
C LEU A 373 -24.50 -2.67 0.66
N ILE A 374 -25.59 -2.85 -0.09
CA ILE A 374 -26.50 -3.99 0.08
C ILE A 374 -25.80 -5.30 -0.30
N ILE A 375 -25.08 -5.33 -1.42
CA ILE A 375 -24.30 -6.50 -1.85
C ILE A 375 -23.27 -6.88 -0.78
N GLU A 376 -22.47 -5.92 -0.32
CA GLU A 376 -21.45 -6.15 0.70
C GLU A 376 -22.06 -6.59 2.05
N THR A 377 -23.22 -6.03 2.40
CA THR A 377 -23.98 -6.43 3.59
C THR A 377 -24.52 -7.85 3.45
N LEU A 378 -25.11 -8.22 2.31
CA LEU A 378 -25.63 -9.56 2.05
C LEU A 378 -24.52 -10.60 2.06
N GLU A 379 -23.38 -10.31 1.44
CA GLU A 379 -22.22 -11.22 1.48
C GLU A 379 -21.69 -11.39 2.92
N THR A 380 -21.68 -10.32 3.70
CA THR A 380 -21.28 -10.35 5.12
C THR A 380 -22.29 -11.08 5.99
N LEU A 381 -23.59 -10.91 5.73
CA LEU A 381 -24.67 -11.62 6.40
C LEU A 381 -24.66 -13.11 6.06
N ARG A 382 -24.45 -13.48 4.79
CA ARG A 382 -24.26 -14.86 4.35
C ARG A 382 -23.11 -15.51 5.12
N GLN A 383 -21.96 -14.83 5.22
CA GLN A 383 -20.84 -15.33 6.00
C GLN A 383 -21.18 -15.44 7.49
N THR A 384 -21.95 -14.48 8.04
CA THR A 384 -22.42 -14.54 9.43
C THR A 384 -23.31 -15.75 9.67
N VAL A 385 -24.22 -16.07 8.75
CA VAL A 385 -25.10 -17.24 8.84
C VAL A 385 -24.28 -18.53 8.86
N LEU A 386 -23.30 -18.65 7.96
CA LEU A 386 -22.40 -19.81 7.91
C LEU A 386 -21.54 -19.93 9.18
N CYS A 387 -20.96 -18.82 9.64
CA CYS A 387 -20.04 -18.80 10.77
C CYS A 387 -20.72 -18.90 12.15
N ALA A 388 -22.00 -18.53 12.26
CA ALA A 388 -22.76 -18.56 13.50
C ALA A 388 -23.91 -19.57 13.47
N TRP A 389 -23.89 -20.51 12.52
CA TRP A 389 -24.97 -21.45 12.21
C TRP A 389 -25.63 -22.12 13.43
N PRO A 390 -24.91 -22.50 14.52
CA PRO A 390 -25.55 -23.15 15.66
C PRO A 390 -26.53 -22.24 16.43
N ARG A 391 -26.47 -20.92 16.20
CA ARG A 391 -27.31 -19.91 16.86
C ARG A 391 -28.20 -19.14 15.91
N ILE A 392 -28.08 -19.34 14.59
CA ILE A 392 -28.92 -18.66 13.61
C ILE A 392 -30.42 -18.99 13.74
N PRO A 393 -30.87 -20.22 14.10
CA PRO A 393 -32.30 -20.52 14.16
C PRO A 393 -33.13 -19.58 15.04
N SER A 394 -32.56 -19.03 16.14
CA SER A 394 -33.26 -18.07 17.01
C SER A 394 -33.33 -16.65 16.44
N HIS A 395 -32.69 -16.39 15.31
CA HIS A 395 -32.65 -15.10 14.62
C HIS A 395 -33.28 -15.15 13.21
N THR A 396 -33.86 -16.30 12.83
CA THR A 396 -34.39 -16.53 11.48
C THR A 396 -35.36 -15.45 11.04
N ASP A 397 -36.32 -15.07 11.89
CA ASP A 397 -37.34 -14.08 11.55
C ASP A 397 -36.73 -12.69 11.26
N GLU A 398 -35.78 -12.27 12.11
CA GLU A 398 -35.09 -10.97 11.98
C GLU A 398 -34.29 -10.92 10.67
N ILE A 399 -33.54 -11.99 10.38
CA ILE A 399 -32.74 -12.12 9.16
C ILE A 399 -33.66 -12.20 7.94
N PHE A 400 -34.73 -12.99 8.00
CA PHE A 400 -35.71 -13.14 6.92
C PHE A 400 -36.29 -11.79 6.51
N VAL A 401 -36.79 -11.02 7.49
CA VAL A 401 -37.34 -9.69 7.24
C VAL A 401 -36.29 -8.75 6.66
N GLY A 402 -35.06 -8.77 7.18
CA GLY A 402 -33.94 -7.99 6.65
C GLY A 402 -33.63 -8.29 5.19
N VAL A 403 -33.49 -9.56 4.83
CA VAL A 403 -33.22 -10.01 3.46
C VAL A 403 -34.41 -9.69 2.54
N LEU A 404 -35.64 -9.82 3.03
CA LEU A 404 -36.84 -9.48 2.26
C LEU A 404 -36.90 -7.99 1.90
N LYS A 405 -36.41 -7.08 2.76
CA LYS A 405 -36.26 -5.65 2.41
C LYS A 405 -35.35 -5.47 1.19
N ALA A 406 -34.25 -6.21 1.10
CA ALA A 406 -33.35 -6.16 -0.05
C ALA A 406 -34.01 -6.71 -1.33
N VAL A 407 -34.83 -7.77 -1.22
CA VAL A 407 -35.67 -8.26 -2.33
C VAL A 407 -36.67 -7.18 -2.77
N ALA A 408 -37.34 -6.54 -1.81
CA ALA A 408 -38.32 -5.50 -2.11
C ALA A 408 -37.71 -4.30 -2.84
N LEU A 409 -36.48 -3.91 -2.52
CA LEU A 409 -35.74 -2.91 -3.29
C LEU A 409 -35.60 -3.29 -4.78
N CYS A 410 -35.38 -4.56 -5.09
CA CYS A 410 -35.22 -5.02 -6.46
C CYS A 410 -36.54 -5.14 -7.22
N GLU A 411 -37.57 -5.70 -6.57
CA GLU A 411 -38.84 -6.12 -7.19
C GLU A 411 -39.93 -5.05 -7.12
N VAL A 412 -39.95 -4.21 -6.07
CA VAL A 412 -41.04 -3.22 -5.83
C VAL A 412 -40.67 -1.84 -6.33
N LEU A 413 -39.39 -1.45 -6.23
CA LEU A 413 -38.95 -0.12 -6.64
C LEU A 413 -38.62 -0.09 -8.14
N GLU A 414 -39.47 0.60 -8.89
CA GLU A 414 -39.34 0.81 -10.34
C GLU A 414 -38.45 2.03 -10.66
N GLY A 415 -37.78 1.95 -11.83
CA GLY A 415 -36.75 2.88 -12.27
C GLY A 415 -37.23 4.34 -12.37
N GLY A 416 -36.46 5.25 -11.79
CA GLY A 416 -36.75 6.69 -11.82
C GLY A 416 -35.83 7.55 -10.94
N MET A 417 -35.14 6.93 -9.98
CA MET A 417 -34.12 7.57 -9.14
C MET A 417 -32.72 7.14 -9.58
N GLU A 418 -31.79 8.09 -9.74
CA GLU A 418 -30.38 7.84 -10.15
C GLU A 418 -29.61 6.89 -9.20
N GLN A 419 -30.15 6.61 -8.02
CA GLN A 419 -29.53 5.79 -6.96
C GLN A 419 -30.05 4.35 -6.89
N LEU A 420 -30.96 3.95 -7.80
CA LEU A 420 -31.49 2.58 -7.82
C LEU A 420 -30.45 1.58 -8.36
N PRO A 421 -30.45 0.32 -7.87
CA PRO A 421 -29.57 -0.72 -8.38
C PRO A 421 -29.74 -0.94 -9.89
N SER A 422 -28.63 -1.10 -10.60
CA SER A 422 -28.65 -1.46 -12.02
C SER A 422 -29.27 -2.85 -12.23
N SER A 423 -29.63 -3.20 -13.48
CA SER A 423 -30.16 -4.55 -13.77
C SER A 423 -29.19 -5.66 -13.35
N THR A 424 -27.88 -5.42 -13.47
CA THR A 424 -26.84 -6.35 -13.03
C THR A 424 -26.82 -6.46 -11.50
N ASP A 425 -26.84 -5.33 -10.80
CA ASP A 425 -26.85 -5.31 -9.34
C ASP A 425 -28.10 -5.98 -8.76
N LYS A 426 -29.28 -5.71 -9.35
CA LYS A 426 -30.54 -6.36 -8.94
C LYS A 426 -30.42 -7.88 -9.04
N LYS A 427 -29.87 -8.41 -10.13
CA LYS A 427 -29.64 -9.86 -10.28
C LYS A 427 -28.71 -10.41 -9.19
N GLN A 428 -27.60 -9.71 -8.91
CA GLN A 428 -26.65 -10.13 -7.88
C GLN A 428 -27.28 -10.12 -6.48
N ILE A 429 -28.01 -9.05 -6.13
CA ILE A 429 -28.73 -8.94 -4.86
C ILE A 429 -29.72 -10.09 -4.71
N LEU A 430 -30.56 -10.36 -5.73
CA LEU A 430 -31.54 -11.44 -5.67
C LEU A 430 -30.90 -12.82 -5.54
N ILE A 431 -29.75 -13.07 -6.19
CA ILE A 431 -28.99 -14.32 -6.03
C ILE A 431 -28.53 -14.48 -4.57
N LEU A 432 -27.92 -13.44 -3.99
CA LEU A 432 -27.46 -13.48 -2.59
C LEU A 432 -28.62 -13.67 -1.61
N CYS A 433 -29.76 -13.02 -1.85
CA CYS A 433 -30.96 -13.21 -1.05
C CYS A 433 -31.44 -14.68 -1.09
N ARG A 434 -31.53 -15.28 -2.29
CA ARG A 434 -31.90 -16.70 -2.43
C ARG A 434 -30.92 -17.62 -1.70
N ASP A 435 -29.64 -17.33 -1.79
CA ASP A 435 -28.62 -18.11 -1.08
C ASP A 435 -28.80 -18.06 0.43
N ILE A 436 -29.02 -16.88 1.00
CA ILE A 436 -29.27 -16.73 2.44
C ILE A 436 -30.57 -17.44 2.84
N PHE A 437 -31.67 -17.27 2.10
CA PHE A 437 -32.91 -17.99 2.40
C PHE A 437 -32.75 -19.51 2.35
N GLY A 438 -31.98 -20.03 1.39
CA GLY A 438 -31.65 -21.45 1.35
C GLY A 438 -30.85 -21.90 2.57
N LEU A 439 -29.84 -21.13 3.01
CA LEU A 439 -29.10 -21.43 4.24
C LEU A 439 -30.01 -21.42 5.48
N LEU A 440 -30.92 -20.45 5.57
CA LEU A 440 -31.89 -20.41 6.67
C LEU A 440 -32.86 -21.59 6.63
N HIS A 441 -33.28 -22.03 5.44
CA HIS A 441 -34.14 -23.21 5.27
C HIS A 441 -33.42 -24.47 5.75
N ASP A 442 -32.16 -24.67 5.34
CA ASP A 442 -31.35 -25.81 5.76
C ASP A 442 -31.21 -25.85 7.29
N LEU A 443 -31.01 -24.69 7.92
CA LEU A 443 -30.87 -24.55 9.38
C LEU A 443 -32.18 -24.65 10.16
N THR A 444 -33.33 -24.49 9.51
CA THR A 444 -34.67 -24.52 10.15
C THR A 444 -35.60 -25.58 9.55
N ARG A 445 -35.01 -26.60 8.93
CA ARG A 445 -35.75 -27.65 8.20
C ARG A 445 -36.74 -28.39 9.10
N GLU A 446 -36.41 -28.60 10.37
CA GLU A 446 -37.28 -29.26 11.33
C GLU A 446 -38.53 -28.44 11.67
N THR A 447 -38.40 -27.12 11.73
CA THR A 447 -39.49 -26.21 12.10
C THR A 447 -40.26 -25.68 10.88
N GLN A 448 -39.79 -25.94 9.66
CA GLN A 448 -40.39 -25.44 8.41
C GLN A 448 -40.60 -23.91 8.41
N ALA A 449 -39.74 -23.18 9.13
CA ALA A 449 -39.96 -21.75 9.38
C ALA A 449 -39.94 -20.92 8.09
N ILE A 450 -38.98 -21.16 7.21
CA ILE A 450 -38.84 -20.42 5.95
C ILE A 450 -40.03 -20.62 4.99
N PRO A 451 -40.47 -21.86 4.67
CA PRO A 451 -41.67 -22.07 3.87
C PRO A 451 -42.90 -21.33 4.42
N THR A 452 -43.17 -21.43 5.73
CA THR A 452 -44.31 -20.76 6.36
C THR A 452 -44.23 -19.23 6.24
N LEU A 453 -43.05 -18.64 6.44
CA LEU A 453 -42.86 -17.19 6.28
C LEU A 453 -43.02 -16.75 4.81
N LEU A 454 -42.56 -17.55 3.84
CA LEU A 454 -42.73 -17.25 2.41
C LEU A 454 -44.21 -17.32 2.00
N GLU A 455 -44.95 -18.32 2.45
CA GLU A 455 -46.40 -18.44 2.22
C GLU A 455 -47.15 -17.22 2.76
N GLN A 456 -46.82 -16.78 3.98
CA GLN A 456 -47.39 -15.56 4.55
C GLN A 456 -47.14 -14.33 3.67
N VAL A 457 -45.92 -14.16 3.16
CA VAL A 457 -45.58 -13.02 2.27
C VAL A 457 -46.30 -13.13 0.92
N ILE A 458 -46.48 -14.33 0.37
CA ILE A 458 -47.22 -14.58 -0.88
C ILE A 458 -48.68 -14.13 -0.73
N ASP A 459 -49.29 -14.41 0.42
CA ASP A 459 -50.67 -14.04 0.71
C ASP A 459 -50.82 -12.52 0.95
N GLU A 460 -49.82 -11.90 1.59
CA GLU A 460 -49.87 -10.49 1.99
C GLU A 460 -49.35 -9.50 0.93
N SER A 461 -48.49 -9.92 -0.02
CA SER A 461 -47.80 -9.01 -0.95
C SER A 461 -47.78 -9.50 -2.41
N GLN A 462 -48.59 -8.84 -3.26
CA GLN A 462 -48.66 -9.15 -4.70
C GLN A 462 -47.35 -8.86 -5.46
N SER A 463 -46.57 -7.88 -5.01
CA SER A 463 -45.32 -7.49 -5.68
C SER A 463 -44.16 -8.44 -5.38
N LEU A 464 -44.14 -9.05 -4.18
CA LEU A 464 -43.10 -10.01 -3.78
C LEU A 464 -43.46 -11.46 -4.12
N LYS A 465 -44.76 -11.71 -4.40
CA LYS A 465 -45.30 -13.03 -4.71
C LYS A 465 -44.49 -13.79 -5.79
N PRO A 466 -44.15 -13.22 -6.96
CA PRO A 466 -43.42 -13.97 -8.00
C PRO A 466 -42.04 -14.47 -7.54
N PHE A 467 -41.32 -13.66 -6.75
CA PHE A 467 -40.04 -14.07 -6.19
C PHE A 467 -40.21 -15.18 -5.15
N CYS A 468 -41.18 -15.03 -4.25
CA CYS A 468 -41.41 -15.96 -3.15
C CYS A 468 -41.92 -17.32 -3.64
N GLU A 469 -42.84 -17.36 -4.61
CA GLU A 469 -43.32 -18.61 -5.23
C GLU A 469 -42.18 -19.36 -5.91
N LYS A 470 -41.33 -18.64 -6.65
CA LYS A 470 -40.16 -19.23 -7.30
C LYS A 470 -39.17 -19.80 -6.28
N LEU A 471 -38.87 -19.04 -5.23
CA LEU A 471 -37.96 -19.50 -4.17
C LEU A 471 -38.53 -20.73 -3.44
N LEU A 472 -39.82 -20.72 -3.09
CA LEU A 472 -40.48 -21.85 -2.42
C LEU A 472 -40.41 -23.13 -3.26
N ALA A 473 -40.52 -23.01 -4.59
CA ALA A 473 -40.35 -24.14 -5.52
C ALA A 473 -38.90 -24.65 -5.60
N GLU A 474 -37.90 -23.81 -5.34
CA GLU A 474 -36.46 -24.15 -5.43
C GLU A 474 -35.88 -24.74 -4.12
N LEU A 475 -36.50 -24.49 -2.96
CA LEU A 475 -36.03 -24.95 -1.64
C LEU A 475 -35.93 -26.50 -1.48
N PRO A 476 -36.88 -27.33 -1.99
CA PRO A 476 -36.84 -28.78 -1.81
C PRO A 476 -35.66 -29.49 -2.47
N ASP A 477 -35.04 -28.86 -3.48
CA ASP A 477 -34.02 -29.46 -4.35
C ASP A 477 -32.57 -29.22 -3.89
N ARG A 478 -32.33 -28.50 -2.78
CA ARG A 478 -30.97 -28.24 -2.27
C ARG A 478 -30.42 -29.45 -1.48
N GLN A 479 -29.33 -30.05 -1.97
CA GLN A 479 -28.51 -31.01 -1.20
C GLN A 479 -27.71 -30.28 -0.10
N ASN A 480 -27.58 -30.88 1.08
CA ASN A 480 -26.91 -30.31 2.26
C ASN A 480 -25.56 -29.63 1.91
N VAL A 481 -25.48 -28.31 2.08
CA VAL A 481 -24.26 -27.51 1.83
C VAL A 481 -23.41 -27.34 3.11
N MET A 482 -23.87 -27.85 4.26
CA MET A 482 -23.31 -27.57 5.59
C MET A 482 -22.53 -28.73 6.25
N GLU A 483 -22.23 -29.79 5.49
CA GLU A 483 -21.19 -30.79 5.84
C GLU A 483 -19.84 -30.34 5.27
#